data_AF-E5X2Q1-F1
#
_entry.id   AF-E5X2Q1-F1
#
_cell.length_a   1.000
_cell.length_b   1.000
_cell.length_c   1.000
_cell.angle_alpha   90.00
_cell.angle_beta   90.00
_cell.angle_gamma   90.00
#
_symmetry.space_group_name_H-M   'P 1'
#
loop_
_entity.id
_entity.type
_entity.pdbx_description
1 polymer ?
#
loop_
_entity_poly.entity_id
_entity_poly.type
_entity_poly.pdbx_seq_one_letter_code
_entity_poly.pdbx_strand_id
1 'polypeptide(L)'
;MVLLLAVGFTFAQEKSVKEAKSIANEVKPDFAQAEKLINGALTNTETKDNAETWDVAGFIQKRINEKEMENAYLRKPYDTLKVYNSALNMCKYYFKCDELAQIPNEKGKIKNKYRKSNSAAILAARPNLINGGIQYFNLDKNKEALDFFCNLCRYCCQSNV
;
A
#
# COMPACT_ATOMS: atom_id res chain seq x y z
N MET A 1 -36.64 20.82 0.12
CA MET A 1 -35.71 20.01 0.93
C MET A 1 -34.31 20.38 0.48
N VAL A 2 -33.51 20.90 1.40
CA VAL A 2 -32.32 21.74 1.14
C VAL A 2 -31.21 20.97 0.42
N LEU A 3 -30.79 21.50 -0.74
CA LEU A 3 -29.53 21.17 -1.41
C LEU A 3 -28.39 21.62 -0.48
N LEU A 4 -27.69 20.68 0.16
CA LEU A 4 -26.42 20.96 0.84
C LEU A 4 -25.30 20.87 -0.20
N LEU A 5 -25.03 22.00 -0.85
CA LEU A 5 -23.77 22.24 -1.55
C LEU A 5 -22.66 22.38 -0.50
N ALA A 6 -22.02 21.26 -0.15
CA ALA A 6 -20.72 21.28 0.53
C ALA A 6 -19.61 21.24 -0.53
N VAL A 7 -19.42 22.35 -1.26
CA VAL A 7 -18.21 22.54 -2.08
C VAL A 7 -17.23 23.39 -1.25
N GLY A 8 -16.62 22.75 -0.26
CA GLY A 8 -15.59 23.35 0.58
C GLY A 8 -14.27 22.64 0.33
N PHE A 9 -13.43 23.20 -0.54
CA PHE A 9 -11.98 22.99 -0.68
C PHE A 9 -11.37 21.71 -0.05
N THR A 10 -11.50 20.55 -0.72
CA THR A 10 -10.90 19.25 -0.32
C THR A 10 -9.39 19.17 -0.60
N PHE A 11 -8.64 20.27 -0.41
CA PHE A 11 -7.20 20.33 -0.73
C PHE A 11 -6.30 19.93 0.45
N ALA A 12 -6.83 19.92 1.68
CA ALA A 12 -6.03 19.66 2.86
C ALA A 12 -5.52 18.20 2.89
N GLN A 13 -6.43 17.23 2.71
CA GLN A 13 -6.02 15.83 2.80
C GLN A 13 -5.29 15.36 1.54
N GLU A 14 -5.65 15.87 0.36
CA GLU A 14 -4.86 15.64 -0.87
C GLU A 14 -3.42 16.16 -0.73
N LYS A 15 -3.22 17.30 -0.07
CA LYS A 15 -1.88 17.80 0.25
C LYS A 15 -1.13 16.84 1.17
N SER A 16 -1.79 16.31 2.21
CA SER A 16 -1.19 15.29 3.09
C SER A 16 -0.77 14.02 2.33
N VAL A 17 -1.56 13.56 1.35
CA VAL A 17 -1.19 12.42 0.50
C VAL A 17 0.08 12.72 -0.31
N LYS A 18 0.15 13.90 -0.95
CA LYS A 18 1.33 14.31 -1.73
C LYS A 18 2.56 14.49 -0.85
N GLU A 19 2.40 15.08 0.33
CA GLU A 19 3.45 15.27 1.32
C GLU A 19 4.00 13.94 1.83
N ALA A 20 3.12 12.99 2.19
CA ALA A 20 3.51 11.63 2.59
C ALA A 20 4.34 10.93 1.51
N LYS A 21 3.92 11.05 0.24
CA LYS A 21 4.66 10.52 -0.91
C LYS A 21 6.03 11.19 -1.08
N SER A 22 6.11 12.51 -0.87
CA SER A 22 7.34 13.28 -0.96
C SER A 22 8.35 12.83 0.10
N ILE A 23 7.92 12.77 1.37
CA ILE A 23 8.76 12.34 2.50
C ILE A 23 9.28 10.91 2.26
N ALA A 24 8.40 9.99 1.87
CA ALA A 24 8.80 8.61 1.54
C ALA A 24 9.76 8.53 0.35
N ASN A 25 9.82 9.56 -0.50
CA ASN A 25 10.72 9.61 -1.65
C ASN A 25 12.13 10.11 -1.35
N GLU A 26 12.34 10.78 -0.22
CA GLU A 26 13.62 11.38 0.14
C GLU A 26 14.77 10.35 0.21
N VAL A 27 16.01 10.85 0.21
CA VAL A 27 17.20 10.02 0.37
C VAL A 27 17.27 9.43 1.79
N LYS A 28 16.80 10.19 2.78
CA LYS A 28 16.65 9.77 4.18
C LYS A 28 15.21 9.97 4.64
N PRO A 29 14.27 9.10 4.23
CA PRO A 29 12.86 9.27 4.52
C PRO A 29 12.55 9.25 6.02
N ASP A 30 11.66 10.14 6.46
CA ASP A 30 10.92 9.98 7.72
C ASP A 30 9.67 9.14 7.47
N PHE A 31 9.82 7.81 7.50
CA PHE A 31 8.70 6.91 7.27
C PHE A 31 7.61 7.02 8.33
N ALA A 32 7.94 7.37 9.58
CA ALA A 32 6.95 7.51 10.63
C ALA A 32 6.01 8.70 10.34
N GLN A 33 6.57 9.83 9.89
CA GLN A 33 5.77 10.98 9.46
C GLN A 33 4.97 10.66 8.19
N ALA A 34 5.56 9.97 7.21
CA ALA A 34 4.84 9.56 5.99
C ALA A 34 3.65 8.63 6.32
N GLU A 35 3.85 7.63 7.18
CA GLU A 35 2.79 6.73 7.65
C GLU A 35 1.71 7.47 8.44
N LYS A 36 2.08 8.41 9.31
CA LYS A 36 1.12 9.24 10.04
C LYS A 36 0.21 10.03 9.10
N LEU A 37 0.79 10.71 8.11
CA LEU A 37 0.05 11.51 7.14
C LEU A 37 -0.88 10.65 6.28
N ILE A 38 -0.38 9.52 5.75
CA ILE A 38 -1.18 8.68 4.87
C ILE A 38 -2.29 7.94 5.64
N ASN A 39 -2.05 7.51 6.87
CA ASN A 39 -3.06 6.85 7.68
C ASN A 39 -4.23 7.80 8.00
N GLY A 40 -3.95 9.09 8.23
CA GLY A 40 -5.00 10.10 8.33
C GLY A 40 -5.84 10.23 7.04
N ALA A 41 -5.20 10.12 5.88
CA ALA A 41 -5.88 10.21 4.58
C ALA A 41 -6.73 8.97 4.29
N LEU A 42 -6.26 7.78 4.67
CA LEU A 42 -6.99 6.52 4.45
C LEU A 42 -8.34 6.47 5.18
N THR A 43 -8.52 7.25 6.26
CA THR A 43 -9.78 7.32 7.01
C THR A 43 -10.62 8.56 6.71
N ASN A 44 -10.06 9.53 5.99
CA ASN A 44 -10.72 10.80 5.72
C ASN A 44 -11.74 10.68 4.59
N THR A 45 -12.93 11.27 4.75
CA THR A 45 -14.03 11.20 3.77
C THR A 45 -13.68 11.75 2.39
N GLU A 46 -12.72 12.66 2.28
CA GLU A 46 -12.26 13.25 1.02
C GLU A 46 -11.38 12.30 0.19
N THR A 47 -10.66 11.39 0.86
CA THR A 47 -9.53 10.66 0.23
C THR A 47 -9.60 9.14 0.39
N LYS A 48 -10.43 8.62 1.30
CA LYS A 48 -10.61 7.18 1.54
C LYS A 48 -11.10 6.41 0.31
N ASP A 49 -11.85 7.06 -0.59
CA ASP A 49 -12.39 6.46 -1.81
C ASP A 49 -11.57 6.82 -3.06
N ASN A 50 -10.43 7.53 -2.89
CA ASN A 50 -9.53 7.87 -3.97
C ASN A 50 -8.44 6.81 -4.13
N ALA A 51 -8.37 6.17 -5.31
CA ALA A 51 -7.37 5.15 -5.63
C ALA A 51 -5.91 5.64 -5.46
N GLU A 52 -5.62 6.92 -5.70
CA GLU A 52 -4.28 7.49 -5.51
C GLU A 52 -3.83 7.46 -4.05
N THR A 53 -4.74 7.65 -3.10
CA THR A 53 -4.43 7.59 -1.66
C THR A 53 -3.90 6.21 -1.29
N TRP A 54 -4.56 5.15 -1.78
CA TRP A 54 -4.16 3.77 -1.54
C TRP A 54 -2.90 3.38 -2.31
N ASP A 55 -2.70 3.93 -3.51
CA ASP A 55 -1.44 3.79 -4.26
C ASP A 55 -0.25 4.37 -3.47
N VAL A 56 -0.41 5.57 -2.90
CA VAL A 56 0.62 6.21 -2.08
C VAL A 56 0.87 5.43 -0.78
N ALA A 57 -0.17 4.92 -0.12
CA ALA A 57 -0.01 4.06 1.04
C ALA A 57 0.82 2.80 0.71
N GLY A 58 0.52 2.14 -0.41
CA GLY A 58 1.31 1.01 -0.88
C GLY A 58 2.75 1.41 -1.23
N PHE A 59 2.94 2.56 -1.87
CA PHE A 59 4.26 3.10 -2.19
C PHE A 59 5.12 3.36 -0.94
N ILE A 60 4.54 3.90 0.14
CA ILE A 60 5.25 4.11 1.40
C ILE A 60 5.74 2.78 1.97
N GLN A 61 4.88 1.77 1.99
CA GLN A 61 5.24 0.42 2.47
C GLN A 61 6.31 -0.23 1.58
N LYS A 62 6.22 -0.05 0.25
CA LYS A 62 7.26 -0.48 -0.69
C LYS A 62 8.62 0.14 -0.33
N ARG A 63 8.66 1.45 -0.08
CA ARG A 63 9.90 2.18 0.27
C ARG A 63 10.46 1.73 1.62
N ILE A 64 9.62 1.44 2.60
CA ILE A 64 10.03 0.84 3.87
C ILE A 64 10.68 -0.53 3.63
N ASN A 65 10.02 -1.40 2.86
CA ASN A 65 10.54 -2.72 2.53
C ASN A 65 11.92 -2.62 1.84
N GLU A 66 12.02 -1.78 0.81
CA GLU A 66 13.26 -1.57 0.06
C GLU A 66 14.41 -1.07 0.96
N LYS A 67 14.13 -0.19 1.92
CA LYS A 67 15.17 0.32 2.83
C LYS A 67 15.70 -0.74 3.79
N GLU A 68 14.82 -1.57 4.33
CA GLU A 68 15.24 -2.70 5.19
C GLU A 68 15.97 -3.78 4.37
N MET A 69 15.52 -4.05 3.15
CA MET A 69 16.19 -4.98 2.23
C MET A 69 17.56 -4.46 1.78
N GLU A 70 17.73 -3.15 1.60
CA GLU A 70 19.03 -2.51 1.35
C GLU A 70 19.98 -2.75 2.54
N ASN A 71 19.51 -2.58 3.78
CA ASN A 71 20.29 -2.88 4.98
C ASN A 71 20.71 -4.36 5.02
N ALA A 72 19.78 -5.28 4.71
CA ALA A 72 20.08 -6.71 4.64
C ALA A 72 21.16 -7.01 3.58
N TYR A 73 21.05 -6.43 2.38
CA TYR A 73 22.04 -6.58 1.32
C TYR A 73 23.42 -6.06 1.74
N LEU A 74 23.46 -4.92 2.43
CA LEU A 74 24.69 -4.33 2.97
C LEU A 74 25.19 -5.00 4.26
N ARG A 75 24.56 -6.10 4.70
CA ARG A 75 24.88 -6.82 5.95
C ARG A 75 24.83 -5.93 7.21
N LYS A 76 23.96 -4.92 7.20
CA LYS A 76 23.67 -4.07 8.36
C LYS A 76 22.52 -4.68 9.16
N PRO A 77 22.37 -4.31 10.45
CA PRO A 77 21.15 -4.62 11.19
C PRO A 77 19.92 -4.10 10.44
N TYR A 78 18.87 -4.92 10.40
CA TYR A 78 17.60 -4.61 9.75
C TYR A 78 16.46 -5.29 10.51
N ASP A 79 15.24 -4.78 10.35
CA ASP A 79 14.06 -5.35 10.99
C ASP A 79 13.35 -6.31 10.03
N THR A 80 13.55 -7.61 10.26
CA THR A 80 12.94 -8.68 9.46
C THR A 80 11.41 -8.67 9.51
N LEU A 81 10.81 -8.39 10.67
CA LEU A 81 9.35 -8.32 10.78
C LEU A 81 8.81 -7.11 10.01
N LYS A 82 9.53 -5.99 10.03
CA LYS A 82 9.19 -4.80 9.25
C LYS A 82 9.30 -5.06 7.74
N VAL A 83 10.30 -5.82 7.28
CA VAL A 83 10.36 -6.31 5.88
C VAL A 83 9.08 -7.05 5.53
N TYR A 84 8.71 -8.07 6.29
CA TYR A 84 7.54 -8.90 5.95
C TYR A 84 6.22 -8.13 6.04
N ASN A 85 6.00 -7.42 7.15
CA ASN A 85 4.75 -6.69 7.37
C ASN A 85 4.57 -5.54 6.35
N SER A 86 5.65 -4.86 5.95
CA SER A 86 5.56 -3.85 4.89
C SER A 86 5.22 -4.45 3.52
N ALA A 87 5.73 -5.62 3.18
CA ALA A 87 5.33 -6.33 1.96
C ALA A 87 3.83 -6.69 1.97
N LEU A 88 3.32 -7.18 3.12
CA LEU A 88 1.90 -7.49 3.28
C LEU A 88 1.02 -6.24 3.18
N ASN A 89 1.37 -5.17 3.89
CA ASN A 89 0.61 -3.92 3.88
C ASN A 89 0.63 -3.27 2.49
N MET A 90 1.76 -3.30 1.79
CA MET A 90 1.86 -2.88 0.39
C MET A 90 0.82 -3.60 -0.48
N CYS A 91 0.71 -4.92 -0.36
CA CYS A 91 -0.27 -5.70 -1.12
C CYS A 91 -1.71 -5.30 -0.78
N LYS A 92 -2.04 -5.21 0.52
CA LYS A 92 -3.37 -4.80 0.99
C LYS A 92 -3.77 -3.44 0.42
N TYR A 93 -2.87 -2.46 0.45
CA TYR A 93 -3.12 -1.13 -0.09
C TYR A 93 -3.25 -1.13 -1.61
N TYR A 94 -2.39 -1.83 -2.33
CA TYR A 94 -2.50 -1.94 -3.79
C TYR A 94 -3.74 -2.69 -4.26
N PHE A 95 -4.22 -3.68 -3.52
CA PHE A 95 -5.49 -4.33 -3.82
C PHE A 95 -6.68 -3.42 -3.62
N LYS A 96 -6.67 -2.56 -2.60
CA LYS A 96 -7.71 -1.55 -2.42
C LYS A 96 -7.65 -0.45 -3.47
N CYS A 97 -6.45 -0.02 -3.86
CA CYS A 97 -6.22 0.87 -5.00
C CYS A 97 -6.83 0.28 -6.28
N ASP A 98 -6.57 -0.99 -6.57
CA ASP A 98 -7.11 -1.69 -7.73
C ASP A 98 -8.64 -1.78 -7.69
N GLU A 99 -9.22 -2.14 -6.54
CA GLU A 99 -10.68 -2.16 -6.34
C GLU A 99 -11.34 -0.82 -6.70
N LEU A 100 -10.79 0.29 -6.20
CA LEU A 100 -11.31 1.63 -6.46
C LEU A 100 -11.08 2.06 -7.92
N ALA A 101 -9.92 1.71 -8.50
CA ALA A 101 -9.57 2.08 -9.87
C ALA A 101 -10.26 1.21 -10.95
N GLN A 102 -10.86 0.09 -10.56
CA GLN A 102 -11.67 -0.78 -11.43
C GLN A 102 -13.16 -0.36 -11.48
N ILE A 103 -13.59 0.60 -10.66
CA ILE A 103 -14.95 1.14 -10.73
C ILE A 103 -15.13 1.86 -12.08
N PRO A 104 -16.12 1.51 -12.91
CA PRO A 104 -16.39 2.22 -14.15
C PRO A 104 -16.74 3.69 -13.86
N ASN A 105 -16.22 4.61 -14.67
CA ASN A 105 -16.62 6.02 -14.58
C ASN A 105 -18.07 6.23 -15.09
N GLU A 106 -18.55 7.47 -15.05
CA GLU A 106 -19.90 7.84 -15.53
C GLU A 106 -20.20 7.42 -16.98
N LYS A 107 -19.17 7.18 -17.79
CA LYS A 107 -19.27 6.70 -19.18
C LYS A 107 -19.10 5.18 -19.31
N GLY A 108 -19.12 4.45 -18.19
CA GLY A 108 -18.89 3.01 -18.12
C GLY A 108 -17.46 2.56 -18.43
N LYS A 109 -16.50 3.49 -18.55
CA LYS A 109 -15.12 3.15 -18.91
C LYS A 109 -14.27 2.91 -17.66
N ILE A 110 -13.46 1.86 -17.70
CA ILE A 110 -12.43 1.58 -16.70
C ILE A 110 -11.08 2.05 -17.25
N LYS A 111 -10.34 2.84 -16.47
CA LYS A 111 -8.97 3.26 -16.79
C LYS A 111 -8.08 3.15 -15.56
N ASN A 112 -7.77 1.92 -15.18
CA ASN A 112 -6.89 1.65 -14.05
C ASN A 112 -5.42 1.83 -14.46
N LYS A 113 -4.86 3.02 -14.19
CA LYS A 113 -3.46 3.35 -14.50
C LYS A 113 -2.44 2.70 -13.54
N TYR A 114 -2.88 2.18 -12.40
CA TYR A 114 -2.00 1.70 -11.31
C TYR A 114 -1.69 0.21 -11.39
N ARG A 115 -2.60 -0.59 -11.98
CA ARG A 115 -2.51 -2.06 -11.97
C ARG A 115 -1.15 -2.59 -12.43
N LYS A 116 -0.61 -2.07 -13.54
CA LYS A 116 0.67 -2.55 -14.10
C LYS A 116 1.84 -2.32 -13.15
N SER A 117 1.99 -1.11 -12.61
CA SER A 117 3.08 -0.78 -11.66
C SER A 117 2.93 -1.55 -10.35
N ASN A 118 1.70 -1.62 -9.83
CA ASN A 118 1.45 -2.19 -8.52
C ASN A 118 1.61 -3.71 -8.54
N SER A 119 1.19 -4.38 -9.62
CA SER A 119 1.42 -5.81 -9.81
C SER A 119 2.90 -6.14 -9.93
N ALA A 120 3.69 -5.30 -10.61
CA ALA A 120 5.15 -5.48 -10.69
C ALA A 120 5.82 -5.34 -9.31
N ALA A 121 5.37 -4.38 -8.49
CA ALA A 121 5.86 -4.22 -7.12
C ALA A 121 5.52 -5.42 -6.23
N ILE A 122 4.29 -5.95 -6.32
CA ILE A 122 3.88 -7.15 -5.58
C ILE A 122 4.72 -8.36 -6.00
N LEU A 123 4.96 -8.53 -7.30
CA LEU A 123 5.81 -9.61 -7.81
C LEU A 123 7.22 -9.56 -7.22
N ALA A 124 7.82 -8.37 -7.18
CA ALA A 124 9.14 -8.17 -6.62
C ALA A 124 9.19 -8.48 -5.10
N ALA A 125 8.11 -8.20 -4.37
CA ALA A 125 8.00 -8.48 -2.93
C ALA A 125 7.54 -9.92 -2.61
N ARG A 126 7.23 -10.75 -3.61
CA ARG A 126 6.72 -12.12 -3.41
C ARG A 126 7.56 -12.98 -2.47
N PRO A 127 8.90 -12.99 -2.52
CA PRO A 127 9.70 -13.75 -1.56
C PRO A 127 9.47 -13.31 -0.11
N ASN A 128 9.32 -12.01 0.13
CA ASN A 128 9.06 -11.45 1.46
C ASN A 128 7.67 -11.82 1.98
N LEU A 129 6.66 -11.93 1.09
CA LEU A 129 5.33 -12.40 1.48
C LEU A 129 5.35 -13.87 1.93
N ILE A 130 6.04 -14.73 1.17
CA ILE A 130 6.15 -16.16 1.50
C ILE A 130 6.88 -16.34 2.83
N ASN A 131 8.03 -15.66 2.98
CA ASN A 131 8.82 -15.74 4.19
C ASN A 131 8.09 -15.16 5.41
N GLY A 132 7.30 -14.10 5.23
CA GLY A 132 6.43 -13.57 6.28
C GLY A 132 5.40 -14.60 6.75
N GLY A 133 4.72 -15.26 5.82
CA GLY A 133 3.77 -16.34 6.14
C GLY A 133 4.43 -17.48 6.91
N ILE A 134 5.59 -17.96 6.45
CA ILE A 134 6.37 -19.00 7.13
C ILE A 134 6.81 -18.55 8.54
N GLN A 135 7.27 -17.30 8.67
CA GLN A 135 7.71 -16.75 9.95
C GLN A 135 6.59 -16.76 10.99
N TYR A 136 5.40 -16.26 10.65
CA TYR A 136 4.27 -16.27 11.58
C TYR A 136 3.74 -17.68 11.84
N PHE A 137 3.76 -18.56 10.84
CA PHE A 137 3.38 -19.97 11.01
C PHE A 137 4.28 -20.67 12.03
N ASN A 138 5.59 -20.50 11.92
CA ASN A 138 6.57 -21.07 12.85
C ASN A 138 6.46 -20.52 14.29
N LEU A 139 5.76 -19.39 14.46
CA LEU A 139 5.47 -18.77 15.76
C LEU A 139 4.08 -19.16 16.29
N ASP A 140 3.42 -20.15 15.68
CA ASP A 140 2.03 -20.55 15.96
C ASP A 140 1.00 -19.42 15.77
N LYS A 141 1.37 -18.35 15.06
CA LYS A 141 0.52 -17.21 14.72
C LYS A 141 -0.20 -17.45 13.39
N ASN A 142 -1.03 -18.49 13.39
CA ASN A 142 -1.66 -19.03 12.18
C ASN A 142 -2.58 -18.03 11.47
N LYS A 143 -3.23 -17.12 12.20
CA LYS A 143 -4.09 -16.09 11.61
C LYS A 143 -3.27 -15.08 10.80
N GLU A 144 -2.16 -14.62 11.36
CA GLU A 144 -1.24 -13.72 10.70
C GLU A 144 -0.57 -14.42 9.50
N ALA A 145 -0.17 -15.68 9.65
CA ALA A 145 0.37 -16.47 8.54
C ALA A 145 -0.61 -16.58 7.36
N LEU A 146 -1.89 -16.83 7.67
CA LEU A 146 -2.95 -16.92 6.66
C LEU A 146 -3.11 -15.60 5.89
N ASP A 147 -3.01 -14.46 6.56
CA ASP A 147 -3.05 -13.14 5.90
C ASP A 147 -1.99 -13.02 4.81
N PHE A 148 -0.76 -13.49 5.05
CA PHE A 148 0.31 -13.51 4.04
C PHE A 148 -0.03 -14.41 2.86
N PHE A 149 -0.43 -15.66 3.13
CA PHE A 149 -0.72 -16.63 2.07
C PHE A 149 -1.95 -16.24 1.24
N CYS A 150 -3.00 -15.71 1.85
CA CYS A 150 -4.19 -15.24 1.15
C CYS A 150 -3.88 -14.04 0.23
N ASN A 151 -3.08 -13.08 0.68
CA ASN A 151 -2.68 -11.95 -0.15
C ASN A 151 -1.82 -12.39 -1.34
N LEU A 152 -0.95 -13.39 -1.15
CA LEU A 152 -0.20 -14.01 -2.24
C LEU A 152 -1.12 -14.69 -3.26
N CYS A 153 -2.11 -15.48 -2.80
CA CYS A 153 -3.09 -16.10 -3.70
C CYS A 153 -3.91 -15.05 -4.47
N ARG A 154 -4.35 -13.98 -3.80
CA ARG A 154 -5.08 -12.88 -4.44
C ARG A 154 -4.28 -12.23 -5.57
N TYR A 155 -2.98 -12.01 -5.36
CA TYR A 155 -2.09 -11.51 -6.41
C TYR A 155 -2.06 -12.44 -7.63
N CYS A 156 -1.90 -13.76 -7.43
CA CYS A 156 -1.89 -14.74 -8.52
C CYS A 156 -3.21 -14.72 -9.33
N CYS A 157 -4.36 -14.56 -8.67
CA CYS A 157 -5.64 -14.43 -9.36
C CYS A 157 -5.75 -13.13 -10.18
N GLN A 158 -5.23 -12.01 -9.67
CA GLN A 158 -5.27 -10.73 -10.38
C GLN A 158 -4.26 -10.61 -11.53
N SER A 159 -3.17 -11.38 -11.48
CA SER A 159 -2.08 -11.32 -12.49
C SER A 159 -2.38 -12.16 -13.74
N ASN A 160 -3.40 -13.01 -13.69
CA ASN A 160 -3.83 -13.88 -14.79
C ASN A 160 -4.98 -13.27 -15.61
N VAL A 161 -5.29 -11.98 -15.41
CA VAL A 161 -6.32 -11.20 -16.12
C VAL A 161 -5.69 -9.92 -16.65
#